data_AF-A0A224XGQ5-F1
#
_entry.id   AF-A0A224XGQ5-F1
#
_cell.length_a   1.000
_cell.length_b   1.000
_cell.length_c   1.000
_cell.angle_alpha   90.00
_cell.angle_beta   90.00
_cell.angle_gamma   90.00
#
_symmetry.space_group_name_H-M   'P 1'
#
loop_
_entity.id
_entity.type
_entity.pdbx_description
1 polymer ?
#
loop_
_entity_poly.entity_id
_entity_poly.type
_entity_poly.pdbx_seq_one_letter_code
_entity_poly.pdbx_strand_id
1 'polypeptide(L)'
;AYAVQTSGTTGISKIVKVTHDCIVPNITCLTKIFKIDGRDVIYLSSPITFDPCIIEIFLALYNGASLCIVDSEVKLVPDELFKILYCKNGPTFIQTTPSIMKSWRIDNIKSKLFAPESNLKTLVLGGESFPTINEISAWELPQSVSLYNIYGLTEFSCWATINKVWPCNNPDISIGDPLTETVIKLEHCDENNIGELYIGSATRFCLVNNEEVTDIVKTLPFFRPTGDLFKEINTKYYYMGRKDDQIKRWGVISYLSDIERAAKEIGFSNCACIRDQYQEEIRVGLFIFSEDEVDLNTFRKKLRKKLKSSSWPDDMFCIKVIPLTFHGKLDKRFLINFLRNKIINTNLEELFKNFWEHFTGSEISTKGFISSGGDSFSALQFVSVLKQYSISNNFLGLLLKDCSYANCWMELQKHITSLGTKRPLEDGSDYRLKTEKILKNSVISLDMLEEYDKSAIVFRNLKGRSFPPDYIHSDINFQEITINILWKYKLGKCIDASPLTVSFRGGDTLVIVGSHSGRIAVLDFSNGGLISECILQNRIESCACISSCGRYYYIGCYDGNLYKITVRSAEIIWNFQSEDIIKSTCCLFQDNVIFGSYDKNVYKIDK
;
A
#
# COMPACT_ATOMS: atom_id res chain seq x y z
N ALA A 1 13.46 23.68 -0.84
CA ALA A 1 13.44 22.53 0.07
C ALA A 1 12.87 21.31 -0.63
N TYR A 2 11.62 21.36 -1.13
CA TYR A 2 11.01 20.26 -1.86
C TYR A 2 9.93 20.75 -2.83
N ALA A 3 9.48 19.88 -3.72
CA ALA A 3 8.30 20.09 -4.53
C ALA A 3 7.43 18.84 -4.51
N VAL A 4 6.11 19.01 -4.39
CA VAL A 4 5.13 17.92 -4.36
C VAL A 4 4.00 18.19 -5.32
N GLN A 5 3.48 17.14 -5.93
CA GLN A 5 2.31 17.20 -6.79
C GLN A 5 1.07 16.86 -5.98
N THR A 6 0.03 17.69 -6.08
CA THR A 6 -1.26 17.45 -5.40
C THR A 6 -2.38 17.33 -6.43
N SER A 7 -3.35 16.44 -6.20
CA SER A 7 -4.57 16.41 -6.98
C SER A 7 -5.42 17.63 -6.60
N GLY A 8 -5.48 18.65 -7.47
CA GLY A 8 -6.38 19.77 -7.26
C GLY A 8 -7.83 19.29 -7.17
N THR A 9 -8.68 20.04 -6.47
CA THR A 9 -10.13 19.73 -6.38
C THR A 9 -10.84 19.76 -7.73
N THR A 10 -10.23 20.41 -8.73
CA THR A 10 -10.66 20.44 -10.13
C THR A 10 -10.19 19.24 -10.96
N GLY A 11 -9.44 18.30 -10.37
CA GLY A 11 -8.87 17.14 -11.07
C GLY A 11 -7.53 17.41 -11.77
N ILE A 12 -7.17 18.68 -12.00
CA ILE A 12 -5.86 19.06 -12.56
C ILE A 12 -4.83 19.06 -11.43
N SER A 13 -3.72 18.35 -11.64
CA SER A 13 -2.65 18.31 -10.66
C SER A 13 -1.94 19.65 -10.55
N LYS A 14 -1.60 20.07 -9.33
CA LYS A 14 -0.79 21.27 -9.07
C LYS A 14 0.59 20.84 -8.57
N ILE A 15 1.62 21.62 -8.90
CA ILE A 15 2.96 21.46 -8.32
C ILE A 15 3.14 22.55 -7.29
N VAL A 16 3.41 22.16 -6.04
CA VAL A 16 3.69 23.09 -4.95
C VAL A 16 5.18 23.05 -4.64
N LYS A 17 5.86 24.19 -4.80
CA LYS A 17 7.28 24.36 -4.50
C LYS A 17 7.42 25.02 -3.13
N VAL A 18 8.14 24.36 -2.23
CA VAL A 18 8.33 24.81 -0.84
C VAL A 18 9.80 25.13 -0.60
N THR A 19 10.07 26.37 -0.18
CA THR A 19 11.41 26.86 0.15
C THR A 19 11.82 26.40 1.55
N HIS A 20 13.10 26.54 1.90
CA HIS A 20 13.58 26.20 3.25
C HIS A 20 12.94 27.10 4.31
N ASP A 21 12.92 28.40 4.06
CA ASP A 21 12.35 29.40 4.98
C ASP A 21 10.86 29.18 5.25
N CYS A 22 10.14 28.52 4.34
CA CYS A 22 8.73 28.22 4.49
C CYS A 22 8.46 27.05 5.46
N ILE A 23 9.26 25.98 5.38
CA ILE A 23 9.03 24.74 6.16
C ILE A 23 9.75 24.73 7.52
N VAL A 24 10.89 25.41 7.66
CA VAL A 24 11.70 25.41 8.88
C VAL A 24 10.93 25.95 10.11
N PRO A 25 10.15 27.06 10.02
CA PRO A 25 9.33 27.51 11.14
C PRO A 25 8.32 26.46 11.59
N ASN A 26 7.79 25.66 10.66
CA ASN A 26 6.86 24.59 10.98
C ASN A 26 7.52 23.48 11.81
N ILE A 27 8.67 22.95 11.35
CA ILE A 27 9.43 21.89 12.02
C ILE A 27 9.88 22.34 13.42
N THR A 28 10.41 23.56 13.53
CA THR A 28 10.93 24.09 14.80
C THR A 28 9.82 24.40 15.81
N CYS A 29 8.66 24.88 15.33
CA CYS A 29 7.46 25.06 16.17
C CYS A 29 6.96 23.72 16.70
N LEU A 30 6.77 22.73 15.81
CA LEU A 30 6.26 21.41 16.18
C LEU A 30 7.22 20.64 17.10
N THR A 31 8.52 20.80 16.90
CA THR A 31 9.56 20.26 17.80
C THR A 31 9.32 20.73 19.24
N LYS A 32 9.07 22.03 19.46
CA LYS A 32 8.82 22.61 20.79
C LYS A 32 7.49 22.12 21.37
N ILE A 33 6.44 22.06 20.55
CA ILE A 33 5.10 21.65 20.98
C ILE A 33 5.10 20.18 21.42
N PHE A 34 5.68 19.30 20.60
CA PHE A 34 5.74 17.87 20.87
C PHE A 34 6.88 17.48 21.83
N LYS A 35 7.78 18.41 22.13
CA LYS A 35 8.96 18.22 22.99
C LYS A 35 9.84 17.06 22.52
N ILE A 36 10.07 16.99 21.21
CA ILE A 36 10.89 15.93 20.62
C ILE A 36 12.35 16.09 21.06
N ASP A 37 12.97 14.99 21.49
CA ASP A 37 14.41 14.92 21.78
C ASP A 37 15.05 13.64 21.22
N GLY A 38 16.37 13.47 21.43
CA GLY A 38 17.14 12.36 20.87
C GLY A 38 16.72 10.95 21.33
N ARG A 39 15.83 10.83 22.32
CA ARG A 39 15.29 9.55 22.81
C ARG A 39 14.00 9.16 22.08
N ASP A 40 13.45 10.03 21.24
CA ASP A 40 12.22 9.75 20.53
C ASP A 40 12.45 8.92 19.26
N VAL A 41 11.42 8.15 18.92
CA VAL A 41 11.37 7.32 17.71
C VAL A 41 10.14 7.78 16.92
N ILE A 42 10.39 8.44 15.79
CA ILE A 42 9.36 9.00 14.92
C ILE A 42 8.98 7.94 13.89
N TYR A 43 7.72 7.52 13.85
CA TYR A 43 7.24 6.64 12.79
C TYR A 43 7.02 7.43 11.50
N LEU A 44 7.73 7.06 10.43
CA LEU A 44 7.51 7.57 9.09
C LEU A 44 6.25 6.91 8.50
N SER A 45 5.08 7.35 8.95
CA SER A 45 3.78 6.84 8.49
C SER A 45 3.48 7.32 7.08
N SER A 46 3.74 8.60 6.81
CA SER A 46 3.34 9.27 5.59
C SER A 46 4.14 8.77 4.38
N PRO A 47 3.51 8.57 3.20
CA PRO A 47 4.23 8.31 1.97
C PRO A 47 5.17 9.47 1.62
N ILE A 48 6.32 9.17 1.03
CA ILE A 48 7.32 10.19 0.64
C ILE A 48 6.82 11.16 -0.44
N THR A 49 5.71 10.85 -1.10
CA THR A 49 5.03 11.73 -2.07
C THR A 49 4.05 12.70 -1.41
N PHE A 50 3.86 12.62 -0.09
CA PHE A 50 2.96 13.49 0.68
C PHE A 50 3.77 14.34 1.66
N ASP A 51 3.46 15.64 1.75
CA ASP A 51 4.29 16.60 2.48
C ASP A 51 4.42 16.38 4.00
N PRO A 52 3.50 15.70 4.74
CA PRO A 52 3.73 15.40 6.15
C PRO A 52 4.91 14.45 6.42
N CYS A 53 5.41 13.73 5.40
CA CYS A 53 6.65 12.96 5.53
C CYS A 53 7.86 13.88 5.81
N ILE A 54 7.84 15.13 5.34
CA ILE A 54 8.89 16.11 5.60
C ILE A 54 8.91 16.46 7.09
N ILE A 55 7.74 16.61 7.71
CA ILE A 55 7.63 16.84 9.15
C ILE A 55 8.16 15.63 9.92
N GLU A 56 7.76 14.41 9.57
CA GLU A 56 8.22 13.18 10.22
C GLU A 56 9.76 13.02 10.13
N ILE A 57 10.33 13.18 8.94
CA ILE A 57 11.78 13.07 8.71
C ILE A 57 12.53 14.12 9.53
N PHE A 58 12.13 15.38 9.44
CA PHE A 58 12.89 16.46 10.09
C PHE A 58 12.61 16.60 11.57
N LEU A 59 11.45 16.17 12.10
CA LEU A 59 11.27 16.03 13.55
C LEU A 59 12.30 15.05 14.13
N ALA A 60 12.61 13.95 13.43
CA ALA A 60 13.66 13.04 13.86
C ALA A 60 15.06 13.65 13.71
N LEU A 61 15.44 13.99 12.47
CA LEU A 61 16.82 14.34 12.15
C LEU A 61 17.28 15.68 12.78
N TYR A 62 16.38 16.65 12.93
CA TYR A 62 16.70 17.94 13.55
C TYR A 62 16.98 17.81 15.05
N ASN A 63 16.37 16.83 15.72
CA ASN A 63 16.44 16.66 17.17
C ASN A 63 17.39 15.53 17.61
N GLY A 64 18.08 14.88 16.68
CA GLY A 64 18.89 13.68 16.95
C GLY A 64 18.06 12.46 17.35
N ALA A 65 16.76 12.46 17.04
CA ALA A 65 15.85 11.34 17.28
C ALA A 65 16.00 10.27 16.19
N SER A 66 15.41 9.10 16.42
CA SER A 66 15.41 8.00 15.46
C SER A 66 14.20 8.06 14.54
N LEU A 67 14.36 7.66 13.27
CA LEU A 67 13.27 7.53 12.31
C LEU A 67 12.97 6.03 12.09
N CYS A 68 11.75 5.61 12.42
CA CYS A 68 11.26 4.26 12.17
C CYS A 68 10.60 4.20 10.79
N ILE A 69 11.28 3.54 9.84
CA ILE A 69 10.81 3.34 8.47
C ILE A 69 10.31 1.90 8.33
N VAL A 70 9.09 1.75 7.80
CA VAL A 70 8.44 0.46 7.58
C VAL A 70 8.07 0.33 6.12
N ASP A 71 8.28 -0.85 5.54
CA ASP A 71 7.90 -1.14 4.15
C ASP A 71 6.41 -0.87 3.93
N SER A 72 6.09 -0.23 2.80
CA SER A 72 4.71 0.15 2.46
C SER A 72 3.74 -1.05 2.50
N GLU A 73 4.21 -2.25 2.12
CA GLU A 73 3.44 -3.49 2.16
C GLU A 73 3.05 -3.89 3.59
N VAL A 74 3.96 -3.69 4.55
CA VAL A 74 3.72 -3.99 5.97
C VAL A 74 2.76 -2.98 6.58
N LYS A 75 2.85 -1.70 6.20
CA LYS A 75 1.91 -0.66 6.66
C LYS A 75 0.44 -0.99 6.37
N LEU A 76 0.20 -1.79 5.32
CA LEU A 76 -1.14 -2.19 4.86
C LEU A 76 -1.68 -3.45 5.53
N VAL A 77 -0.85 -4.14 6.31
CA VAL A 77 -1.25 -5.33 7.05
C VAL A 77 -1.21 -4.98 8.54
N PRO A 78 -2.34 -4.53 9.13
CA PRO A 78 -2.34 -4.00 10.49
C PRO A 78 -1.64 -4.93 11.49
N ASP A 79 -1.91 -6.24 11.44
CA ASP A 79 -1.31 -7.18 12.38
C ASP A 79 0.22 -7.29 12.28
N GLU A 80 0.80 -7.11 11.08
CA GLU A 80 2.26 -7.07 10.90
C GLU A 80 2.81 -5.70 11.31
N LEU A 81 2.14 -4.60 10.94
CA LEU A 81 2.51 -3.25 11.37
C LEU A 81 2.56 -3.15 12.89
N PHE A 82 1.56 -3.69 13.58
CA PHE A 82 1.47 -3.64 15.04
C PHE A 82 2.60 -4.41 15.74
N LYS A 83 3.21 -5.42 15.11
CA LYS A 83 4.41 -6.08 15.67
C LYS A 83 5.60 -5.14 15.73
N ILE A 84 5.67 -4.18 14.79
CA ILE A 84 6.72 -3.16 14.75
C ILE A 84 6.36 -2.02 15.72
N LEU A 85 5.12 -1.54 15.70
CA LEU A 85 4.69 -0.44 16.56
C LEU A 85 4.76 -0.80 18.06
N TYR A 86 4.49 -2.05 18.42
CA TYR A 86 4.45 -2.54 19.80
C TYR A 86 5.76 -3.20 20.27
N CYS A 87 6.88 -2.96 19.59
CA CYS A 87 8.16 -3.51 20.05
C CYS A 87 8.78 -2.67 21.18
N LYS A 88 9.74 -3.25 21.92
CA LYS A 88 10.41 -2.62 23.09
C LYS A 88 10.99 -1.23 22.80
N ASN A 89 11.45 -0.99 21.58
CA ASN A 89 11.98 0.30 21.11
C ASN A 89 11.07 0.92 20.03
N GLY A 90 9.77 0.65 20.11
CA GLY A 90 8.77 1.11 19.16
C GLY A 90 8.59 2.64 19.15
N PRO A 91 7.80 3.17 18.21
CA PRO A 91 7.62 4.61 18.03
C PRO A 91 7.07 5.32 19.27
N THR A 92 7.68 6.46 19.61
CA THR A 92 7.16 7.39 20.64
C THR A 92 6.26 8.46 20.04
N PHE A 93 6.35 8.67 18.71
CA PHE A 93 5.56 9.63 17.97
C PHE A 93 4.98 9.00 16.71
N ILE A 94 3.68 9.16 16.50
CA ILE A 94 2.98 8.78 15.29
C ILE A 94 2.16 9.96 14.79
N GLN A 95 2.39 10.34 13.53
CA GLN A 95 1.49 11.20 12.76
C GLN A 95 0.80 10.34 11.71
N THR A 96 -0.51 10.42 11.58
CA THR A 96 -1.25 9.66 10.56
C THR A 96 -2.58 10.31 10.21
N THR A 97 -3.26 9.79 9.18
CA THR A 97 -4.61 10.24 8.84
C THR A 97 -5.66 9.53 9.70
N PRO A 98 -6.80 10.18 10.01
CA PRO A 98 -7.93 9.52 10.64
C PRO A 98 -8.36 8.21 9.95
N SER A 99 -8.36 8.15 8.61
CA SER A 99 -8.74 6.94 7.87
C SER A 99 -7.78 5.77 8.07
N ILE A 100 -6.46 6.02 8.12
CA ILE A 100 -5.49 4.97 8.46
C ILE A 100 -5.71 4.46 9.88
N MET A 101 -5.86 5.37 10.85
CA MET A 101 -6.15 4.98 12.24
C MET A 101 -7.44 4.14 12.33
N LYS A 102 -8.49 4.51 11.60
CA LYS A 102 -9.76 3.77 11.54
C LYS A 102 -9.68 2.43 10.82
N SER A 103 -8.71 2.25 9.93
CA SER A 103 -8.43 0.97 9.29
C SER A 103 -7.80 -0.04 10.26
N TRP A 104 -7.23 0.43 11.37
CA TRP A 104 -6.74 -0.42 12.43
C TRP A 104 -7.90 -0.93 13.27
N ARG A 105 -7.90 -2.23 13.53
CA ARG A 105 -8.89 -2.86 14.42
C ARG A 105 -8.82 -2.21 15.80
N ILE A 106 -9.99 -1.89 16.36
CA ILE A 106 -10.10 -1.25 17.68
C ILE A 106 -9.37 -2.04 18.76
N ASP A 107 -9.42 -3.37 18.69
CA ASP A 107 -8.73 -4.26 19.62
C ASP A 107 -7.21 -4.11 19.53
N ASN A 108 -6.65 -3.95 18.32
CA ASN A 108 -5.21 -3.70 18.15
C ASN A 108 -4.82 -2.31 18.67
N ILE A 109 -5.67 -1.30 18.46
CA ILE A 109 -5.44 0.04 19.02
C ILE A 109 -5.33 -0.04 20.55
N LYS A 110 -6.30 -0.66 21.21
CA LYS A 110 -6.32 -0.79 22.68
C LYS A 110 -5.20 -1.69 23.22
N SER A 111 -5.09 -2.90 22.70
CA SER A 111 -4.21 -3.95 23.26
C SER A 111 -2.75 -3.84 22.83
N LYS A 112 -2.42 -2.96 21.87
CA LYS A 112 -1.05 -2.80 21.37
C LYS A 112 -0.64 -1.34 21.31
N LEU A 113 -1.36 -0.48 20.57
CA LEU A 113 -0.94 0.93 20.43
C LEU A 113 -0.95 1.68 21.77
N PHE A 114 -1.98 1.40 22.58
CA PHE A 114 -2.26 2.04 23.85
C PHE A 114 -2.09 1.12 25.05
N ALA A 115 -1.48 -0.05 24.84
CA ALA A 115 -1.11 -0.94 25.94
C ALA A 115 -0.08 -0.26 26.87
N PRO A 116 -0.04 -0.63 28.15
CA PRO A 116 0.93 -0.09 29.12
C PRO A 116 2.39 -0.19 28.69
N GLU A 117 2.74 -1.23 27.93
CA GLU A 117 4.09 -1.50 27.42
C GLU A 117 4.42 -0.74 26.12
N SER A 118 3.45 -0.03 25.53
CA SER A 118 3.66 0.82 24.37
C SER A 118 4.53 2.03 24.71
N ASN A 119 5.43 2.39 23.80
CA ASN A 119 6.29 3.57 23.94
C ASN A 119 5.62 4.86 23.45
N LEU A 120 4.43 4.77 22.86
CA LEU A 120 3.77 5.91 22.25
C LEU A 120 3.50 7.02 23.27
N LYS A 121 4.00 8.22 23.00
CA LYS A 121 3.78 9.43 23.81
C LYS A 121 2.85 10.42 23.10
N THR A 122 2.96 10.49 21.78
CA THR A 122 2.26 11.49 20.98
C THR A 122 1.63 10.86 19.74
N LEU A 123 0.31 11.03 19.61
CA LEU A 123 -0.46 10.70 18.42
C LEU A 123 -0.99 12.00 17.78
N VAL A 124 -0.71 12.20 16.51
CA VAL A 124 -1.15 13.38 15.74
C VAL A 124 -2.01 12.90 14.58
N LEU A 125 -3.23 13.42 14.47
CA LEU A 125 -4.11 13.13 13.35
C LEU A 125 -4.36 14.40 12.54
N GLY A 126 -4.19 14.30 11.22
CA GLY A 126 -4.39 15.43 10.32
C GLY A 126 -4.65 15.02 8.88
N GLY A 127 -4.98 16.02 8.05
CA GLY A 127 -5.20 15.85 6.61
C GLY A 127 -6.59 15.34 6.20
N GLU A 128 -7.46 15.02 7.17
CA GLU A 128 -8.88 14.69 7.01
C GLU A 128 -9.69 15.20 8.22
N SER A 129 -11.02 15.09 8.15
CA SER A 129 -11.91 15.40 9.28
C SER A 129 -11.52 14.62 10.53
N PHE A 130 -11.34 15.32 11.65
CA PHE A 130 -10.95 14.71 12.91
C PHE A 130 -12.05 13.76 13.46
N PRO A 131 -11.68 12.65 14.14
CA PRO A 131 -12.64 11.76 14.78
C PRO A 131 -13.54 12.48 15.80
N THR A 132 -14.76 11.99 15.96
CA THR A 132 -15.70 12.48 16.97
C THR A 132 -15.27 12.08 18.38
N ILE A 133 -15.76 12.80 19.39
CA ILE A 133 -15.49 12.50 20.81
C ILE A 133 -15.85 11.04 21.14
N ASN A 134 -16.96 10.53 20.61
CA ASN A 134 -17.38 9.14 20.84
C ASN A 134 -16.37 8.13 20.27
N GLU A 135 -15.81 8.41 19.09
CA GLU A 135 -14.78 7.55 18.48
C GLU A 135 -13.49 7.57 19.31
N ILE A 136 -13.06 8.75 19.77
CA ILE A 136 -11.87 8.90 20.62
C ILE A 136 -12.06 8.20 21.96
N SER A 137 -13.23 8.36 22.59
CA SER A 137 -13.54 7.68 23.85
C SER A 137 -13.51 6.16 23.70
N ALA A 138 -13.94 5.63 22.55
CA ALA A 138 -13.89 4.20 22.27
C ALA A 138 -12.46 3.65 22.16
N TRP A 139 -11.46 4.50 21.92
CA TRP A 139 -10.05 4.11 21.83
C TRP A 139 -9.38 3.89 23.19
N GLU A 140 -10.00 4.33 24.30
CA GLU A 140 -9.47 4.18 25.67
C GLU A 140 -8.04 4.72 25.82
N LEU A 141 -7.81 5.97 25.38
CA LEU A 141 -6.47 6.55 25.38
C LEU A 141 -5.89 6.66 26.81
N PRO A 142 -4.63 6.24 27.02
CA PRO A 142 -3.94 6.44 28.29
C PRO A 142 -3.70 7.92 28.56
N GLN A 143 -3.67 8.32 29.83
CA GLN A 143 -3.35 9.69 30.25
C GLN A 143 -1.91 10.10 29.90
N SER A 144 -1.01 9.13 29.70
CA SER A 144 0.38 9.34 29.28
C SER A 144 0.52 9.71 27.81
N VAL A 145 -0.47 9.42 26.98
CA VAL A 145 -0.47 9.74 25.54
C VAL A 145 -1.08 11.13 25.35
N SER A 146 -0.52 11.93 24.46
CA SER A 146 -1.13 13.17 23.98
C SER A 146 -1.70 12.99 22.58
N LEU A 147 -2.98 13.32 22.38
CA LEU A 147 -3.63 13.32 21.06
C LEU A 147 -3.76 14.75 20.55
N TYR A 148 -3.31 14.98 19.32
CA TYR A 148 -3.41 16.28 18.64
C TYR A 148 -4.22 16.20 17.36
N ASN A 149 -5.07 17.22 17.14
CA ASN A 149 -5.65 17.54 15.84
C ASN A 149 -4.74 18.55 15.15
N ILE A 150 -4.29 18.26 13.92
CA ILE A 150 -3.45 19.16 13.14
C ILE A 150 -4.10 19.43 11.77
N TYR A 151 -4.11 20.69 11.37
CA TYR A 151 -4.77 21.14 10.14
C TYR A 151 -3.81 22.00 9.32
N GLY A 152 -3.91 21.88 7.99
CA GLY A 152 -3.13 22.69 7.06
C GLY A 152 -3.28 22.24 5.61
N LEU A 153 -2.50 22.88 4.76
CA LEU A 153 -2.50 22.73 3.31
C LEU A 153 -1.08 22.56 2.79
N THR A 154 -0.93 21.78 1.73
CA THR A 154 0.35 21.67 1.02
C THR A 154 0.80 23.03 0.46
N GLU A 155 -0.14 23.82 -0.06
CA GLU A 155 0.07 25.19 -0.55
C GLU A 155 0.54 26.18 0.54
N PHE A 156 0.55 25.78 1.81
CA PHE A 156 1.02 26.55 2.96
C PHE A 156 2.09 25.80 3.78
N SER A 157 2.87 24.90 3.16
CA SER A 157 3.95 24.13 3.80
C SER A 157 3.46 23.25 4.95
N CYS A 158 2.60 22.30 4.60
CA CYS A 158 2.08 21.26 5.48
C CYS A 158 1.09 21.78 6.53
N TRP A 159 1.52 22.09 7.75
CA TRP A 159 0.61 22.37 8.86
C TRP A 159 0.47 23.87 9.16
N ALA A 160 -0.73 24.29 9.53
CA ALA A 160 -1.09 25.68 9.80
C ALA A 160 -1.58 25.89 11.23
N THR A 161 -2.37 24.95 11.78
CA THR A 161 -2.92 25.06 13.14
C THR A 161 -2.84 23.73 13.87
N ILE A 162 -2.88 23.78 15.20
CA ILE A 162 -2.82 22.59 16.04
C ILE A 162 -3.67 22.75 17.29
N ASN A 163 -4.33 21.67 17.70
CA ASN A 163 -5.10 21.58 18.93
C ASN A 163 -4.72 20.32 19.72
N LYS A 164 -4.52 20.45 21.03
CA LYS A 164 -4.34 19.31 21.92
C LYS A 164 -5.69 18.82 22.42
N VAL A 165 -6.11 17.65 21.95
CA VAL A 165 -7.43 17.07 22.23
C VAL A 165 -7.41 16.18 23.48
N TRP A 166 -6.27 15.56 23.79
CA TRP A 166 -6.10 14.68 24.96
C TRP A 166 -4.73 14.88 25.63
N PRO A 167 -4.62 14.75 26.97
CA PRO A 167 -5.69 14.49 27.94
C PRO A 167 -6.49 15.75 28.31
N CYS A 168 -7.79 15.74 28.02
CA CYS A 168 -8.72 16.82 28.33
C CYS A 168 -10.07 16.24 28.78
N ASN A 169 -10.64 16.75 29.87
CA ASN A 169 -11.94 16.28 30.40
C ASN A 169 -13.09 16.56 29.43
N ASN A 170 -13.05 17.71 28.75
CA ASN A 170 -13.97 18.09 27.68
C ASN A 170 -13.14 18.30 26.40
N PRO A 171 -12.91 17.24 25.60
CA PRO A 171 -12.11 17.35 24.39
C PRO A 171 -12.77 18.31 23.40
N ASP A 172 -12.09 19.41 23.12
CA ASP A 172 -12.44 20.33 22.04
C ASP A 172 -11.83 19.82 20.74
N ILE A 173 -12.64 19.66 19.69
CA ILE A 173 -12.21 19.17 18.37
C ILE A 173 -12.06 20.30 17.33
N SER A 174 -11.93 21.55 17.79
CA SER A 174 -11.52 22.67 16.93
C SER A 174 -10.14 22.41 16.28
N ILE A 175 -9.79 23.21 15.27
CA ILE A 175 -8.45 23.15 14.64
C ILE A 175 -7.36 23.83 15.49
N GLY A 176 -7.73 24.44 16.62
CA GLY A 176 -6.83 25.03 17.61
C GLY A 176 -6.12 26.29 17.14
N ASP A 177 -4.93 26.49 17.69
CA ASP A 177 -4.19 27.73 17.56
C ASP A 177 -3.29 27.72 16.30
N PRO A 178 -3.08 28.87 15.67
CA PRO A 178 -2.11 29.00 14.57
C PRO A 178 -0.69 28.63 15.01
N LEU A 179 0.02 27.88 14.17
CA LEU A 179 1.45 27.64 14.32
C LEU A 179 2.24 28.92 14.05
N THR A 180 3.52 28.94 14.43
CA THR A 180 4.40 30.10 14.22
C THR A 180 4.33 30.63 12.78
N GLU A 181 4.30 31.96 12.66
CA GLU A 181 4.21 32.69 11.39
C GLU A 181 2.95 32.33 10.56
N THR A 182 1.85 31.96 11.22
CA THR A 182 0.56 31.67 10.58
C THR A 182 -0.51 32.65 11.04
N VAL A 183 -1.29 33.16 10.10
CA VAL A 183 -2.48 33.96 10.35
C VAL A 183 -3.67 33.23 9.75
N ILE A 184 -4.75 33.14 10.52
CA ILE A 184 -6.01 32.52 10.09
C ILE A 184 -7.06 33.61 9.96
N LYS A 185 -7.85 33.55 8.89
CA LYS A 185 -8.98 34.45 8.65
C LYS A 185 -10.18 33.64 8.17
N LEU A 186 -11.38 34.03 8.60
CA LEU A 186 -12.63 33.52 8.07
C LEU A 186 -13.26 34.59 7.18
N GLU A 187 -13.62 34.24 5.94
CA GLU A 187 -14.28 35.15 5.00
C GLU A 187 -15.59 34.56 4.47
N HIS A 188 -16.44 35.40 3.86
CA HIS A 188 -17.72 34.97 3.26
C HIS A 188 -18.67 34.30 4.27
N CYS A 189 -18.71 34.80 5.50
CA CYS A 189 -19.54 34.25 6.57
C CYS A 189 -21.04 34.43 6.29
N ASP A 190 -21.82 33.38 6.56
CA ASP A 190 -23.27 33.44 6.64
C ASP A 190 -23.76 33.94 8.02
N GLU A 191 -25.08 34.00 8.21
CA GLU A 191 -25.73 34.41 9.46
C GLU A 191 -25.40 33.49 10.65
N ASN A 192 -24.86 32.29 10.41
CA ASN A 192 -24.48 31.32 11.44
C ASN A 192 -22.97 31.34 11.77
N ASN A 193 -22.25 32.36 11.31
CA ASN A 193 -20.79 32.47 11.39
C ASN A 193 -20.06 31.30 10.69
N ILE A 194 -20.63 30.78 9.60
CA ILE A 194 -19.99 29.78 8.75
C ILE A 194 -19.40 30.48 7.53
N GLY A 195 -18.08 30.39 7.37
CA GLY A 195 -17.35 31.00 6.25
C GLY A 195 -16.24 30.12 5.71
N GLU A 196 -15.58 30.57 4.64
CA GLU A 196 -14.39 29.94 4.06
C GLU A 196 -13.15 30.37 4.82
N LEU A 197 -12.32 29.39 5.21
CA LEU A 197 -11.07 29.65 5.91
C LEU A 197 -9.99 30.10 4.92
N TYR A 198 -9.17 31.06 5.35
CA TYR A 198 -8.00 31.54 4.65
C TYR A 198 -6.80 31.39 5.58
N ILE A 199 -5.71 30.85 5.05
CA ILE A 199 -4.45 30.69 5.77
C ILE A 199 -3.44 31.63 5.14
N GLY A 200 -2.79 32.46 5.95
CA GLY A 200 -1.81 33.42 5.46
C GLY A 200 -0.53 33.51 6.28
N SER A 201 0.48 34.09 5.66
CA SER A 201 1.78 34.34 6.28
C SER A 201 2.52 35.47 5.57
N ALA A 202 3.40 36.15 6.30
CA ALA A 202 4.38 37.07 5.71
C ALA A 202 5.62 36.34 5.17
N THR A 203 5.88 35.11 5.62
CA THR A 203 7.16 34.40 5.44
C THR A 203 6.99 32.96 4.94
N ARG A 204 5.91 32.29 5.34
CA ARG A 204 5.59 30.89 5.01
C ARG A 204 4.68 30.75 3.79
N PHE A 205 5.09 31.31 2.65
CA PHE A 205 4.36 31.14 1.40
C PHE A 205 5.06 30.15 0.45
N CYS A 206 4.29 29.20 -0.09
CA CYS A 206 4.74 28.31 -1.16
C CYS A 206 4.48 28.93 -2.54
N LEU A 207 5.10 28.41 -3.59
CA LEU A 207 4.74 28.73 -4.99
C LEU A 207 3.92 27.59 -5.57
N VAL A 208 2.76 27.90 -6.13
CA VAL A 208 1.88 26.93 -6.78
C VAL A 208 1.95 27.13 -8.29
N ASN A 209 2.30 26.06 -9.01
CA ASN A 209 2.47 26.06 -10.47
C ASN A 209 3.45 27.16 -10.95
N ASN A 210 2.89 28.17 -11.62
CA ASN A 210 3.59 29.27 -12.29
C ASN A 210 3.44 30.60 -11.53
N GLU A 211 3.04 30.56 -10.26
CA GLU A 211 3.05 31.75 -9.40
C GLU A 211 4.48 32.31 -9.29
N GLU A 212 4.61 33.63 -9.42
CA GLU A 212 5.86 34.36 -9.29
C GLU A 212 5.99 34.95 -7.88
N VAL A 213 7.19 34.86 -7.30
CA VAL A 213 7.50 35.40 -5.96
C VAL A 213 7.17 36.89 -5.88
N THR A 214 7.43 37.64 -6.96
CA THR A 214 7.23 39.09 -7.02
C THR A 214 5.79 39.51 -6.80
N ASP A 215 4.81 38.68 -7.16
CA ASP A 215 3.40 39.01 -7.00
C ASP A 215 2.89 38.68 -5.59
N ILE A 216 3.37 37.58 -5.03
CA ILE A 216 3.06 37.20 -3.65
C ILE A 216 3.57 38.26 -2.66
N VAL A 217 4.83 38.70 -2.83
CA VAL A 217 5.48 39.66 -1.91
C VAL A 217 4.75 41.02 -1.85
N LYS A 218 4.04 41.41 -2.91
CA LYS A 218 3.24 42.66 -2.93
C LYS A 218 1.98 42.60 -2.05
N THR A 219 1.59 41.41 -1.61
CA THR A 219 0.32 41.16 -0.91
C THR A 219 0.52 40.52 0.46
N LEU A 220 1.70 40.72 1.07
CA LEU A 220 2.00 40.18 2.40
C LEU A 220 1.15 40.88 3.49
N PRO A 221 0.65 40.13 4.50
CA PRO A 221 0.67 38.67 4.60
C PRO A 221 -0.18 38.04 3.49
N PHE A 222 0.40 37.09 2.76
CA PHE A 222 -0.25 36.47 1.62
C PHE A 222 -1.19 35.39 2.13
N PHE A 223 -2.47 35.49 1.77
CA PHE A 223 -3.51 34.53 2.16
C PHE A 223 -3.87 33.60 1.02
N ARG A 224 -4.07 32.32 1.35
CA ARG A 224 -4.61 31.31 0.43
C ARG A 224 -6.01 30.89 0.88
N PRO A 225 -7.00 30.88 -0.03
CA PRO A 225 -8.28 30.23 0.23
C PRO A 225 -8.07 28.74 0.41
N THR A 226 -8.65 28.16 1.45
CA THR A 226 -8.54 26.71 1.68
C THR A 226 -9.59 25.93 0.89
N GLY A 227 -10.73 26.56 0.56
CA GLY A 227 -11.93 25.87 0.08
C GLY A 227 -12.65 25.07 1.18
N ASP A 228 -12.19 25.16 2.43
CA ASP A 228 -12.79 24.52 3.59
C ASP A 228 -13.67 25.53 4.35
N LEU A 229 -14.82 25.05 4.79
CA LEU A 229 -15.80 25.83 5.53
C LEU A 229 -15.67 25.57 7.01
N PHE A 230 -15.71 26.64 7.79
CA PHE A 230 -15.56 26.62 9.23
C PHE A 230 -16.63 27.44 9.90
N LYS A 231 -17.12 26.95 11.04
CA LYS A 231 -17.97 27.70 11.95
C LYS A 231 -17.12 28.31 13.05
N GLU A 232 -17.24 29.62 13.25
CA GLU A 232 -16.62 30.30 14.38
C GLU A 232 -17.52 30.24 15.61
N ILE A 233 -16.97 29.77 16.74
CA ILE A 233 -17.63 29.78 18.05
C ILE A 233 -16.58 30.20 19.08
N ASN A 234 -16.81 31.31 19.79
CA ASN A 234 -15.89 31.84 20.82
C ASN A 234 -14.43 31.90 20.32
N THR A 235 -14.21 32.52 19.15
CA THR A 235 -12.90 32.66 18.47
C THR A 235 -12.20 31.34 18.11
N LYS A 236 -12.93 30.22 18.13
CA LYS A 236 -12.43 28.91 17.69
C LYS A 236 -13.13 28.46 16.43
N TYR A 237 -12.38 27.77 15.58
CA TYR A 237 -12.86 27.32 14.28
C TYR A 237 -13.16 25.82 14.29
N TYR A 238 -14.40 25.48 13.94
CA TYR A 238 -14.90 24.12 13.84
C TYR A 238 -15.14 23.75 12.39
N TYR A 239 -14.50 22.67 11.92
CA TYR A 239 -14.56 22.26 10.52
C TYR A 239 -15.97 21.77 10.13
N MET A 240 -16.58 22.41 9.13
CA MET A 240 -17.94 22.10 8.65
C MET A 240 -17.96 21.29 7.36
N GLY A 241 -16.85 21.21 6.62
CA GLY A 241 -16.76 20.49 5.35
C GLY A 241 -16.07 21.30 4.26
N ARG A 242 -16.08 20.79 3.03
CA ARG A 242 -15.61 21.51 1.84
C ARG A 242 -16.73 22.35 1.24
N LYS A 243 -16.38 23.53 0.71
CA LYS A 243 -17.28 24.31 -0.17
C LYS A 243 -17.75 23.49 -1.37
N ASP A 244 -16.84 22.68 -1.91
CA ASP A 244 -17.09 21.78 -3.03
C ASP A 244 -17.91 20.52 -2.64
N ASP A 245 -18.17 20.25 -1.36
CA ASP A 245 -18.98 19.10 -0.90
C ASP A 245 -20.44 19.52 -0.53
N GLN A 246 -20.87 20.73 -0.89
CA GLN A 246 -22.26 21.16 -0.66
C GLN A 246 -23.23 20.53 -1.67
N ILE A 247 -24.43 20.15 -1.24
CA ILE A 247 -25.51 19.75 -2.15
C ILE A 247 -26.67 20.72 -2.01
N LYS A 248 -27.31 21.07 -3.13
CA LYS A 248 -28.54 21.86 -3.13
C LYS A 248 -29.68 21.00 -3.67
N ARG A 249 -30.58 20.58 -2.79
CA ARG A 249 -31.76 19.76 -3.12
C ARG A 249 -33.02 20.48 -2.72
N TRP A 250 -33.96 20.61 -3.66
CA TRP A 250 -35.26 21.26 -3.43
C TRP A 250 -35.15 22.65 -2.78
N GLY A 251 -34.17 23.45 -3.21
CA GLY A 251 -33.94 24.80 -2.71
C GLY A 251 -33.19 24.90 -1.37
N VAL A 252 -32.91 23.77 -0.70
CA VAL A 252 -32.19 23.72 0.58
C VAL A 252 -30.73 23.32 0.34
N ILE A 253 -29.80 24.07 0.93
CA ILE A 253 -28.38 23.71 0.98
C ILE A 253 -28.18 22.74 2.14
N SER A 254 -27.58 21.60 1.86
CA SER A 254 -27.19 20.59 2.83
C SER A 254 -25.72 20.23 2.65
N TYR A 255 -25.06 19.84 3.73
CA TYR A 255 -23.66 19.43 3.73
C TYR A 255 -23.54 17.92 3.84
N LEU A 256 -22.66 17.30 3.05
CA LEU A 256 -22.41 15.84 3.16
C LEU A 256 -21.89 15.46 4.56
N SER A 257 -21.14 16.35 5.22
CA SER A 257 -20.65 16.21 6.59
C SER A 257 -21.77 16.09 7.63
N ASP A 258 -22.92 16.74 7.43
CA ASP A 258 -24.08 16.61 8.32
C ASP A 258 -24.67 15.20 8.28
N ILE A 259 -24.69 14.61 7.09
CA ILE A 259 -25.17 13.25 6.86
C ILE A 259 -24.23 12.26 7.55
N GLU A 260 -22.92 12.43 7.39
CA GLU A 260 -21.89 11.62 8.06
C GLU A 260 -21.99 11.74 9.58
N ARG A 261 -22.16 12.96 10.11
CA ARG A 261 -22.33 13.18 11.55
C ARG A 261 -23.56 12.48 12.09
N ALA A 262 -24.71 12.62 11.41
CA ALA A 262 -25.93 11.94 11.80
C ALA A 262 -25.79 10.41 11.75
N ALA A 263 -25.06 9.87 10.76
CA ALA A 263 -24.75 8.44 10.69
C ALA A 263 -23.87 7.97 11.85
N LYS A 264 -22.85 8.75 12.23
CA LYS A 264 -22.01 8.47 13.41
C LYS A 264 -22.80 8.47 14.70
N GLU A 265 -23.70 9.43 14.91
CA GLU A 265 -24.54 9.50 16.11
C GLU A 265 -25.46 8.29 16.32
N ILE A 266 -25.90 7.65 15.22
CA ILE A 266 -26.79 6.47 15.30
C ILE A 266 -26.02 5.14 15.39
N GLY A 267 -24.69 5.18 15.53
CA GLY A 267 -23.84 4.02 15.81
C GLY A 267 -22.89 3.58 14.69
N PHE A 268 -22.68 4.40 13.65
CA PHE A 268 -21.73 4.08 12.58
C PHE A 268 -20.47 4.92 12.64
N SER A 269 -19.47 4.45 13.37
CA SER A 269 -18.19 5.14 13.55
C SER A 269 -17.49 5.42 12.20
N ASN A 270 -17.52 4.44 11.30
CA ASN A 270 -16.83 4.52 10.01
C ASN A 270 -17.83 4.64 8.86
N CYS A 271 -18.05 5.87 8.40
CA CYS A 271 -18.86 6.16 7.22
C CYS A 271 -18.32 7.35 6.43
N ALA A 272 -18.69 7.42 5.15
CA ALA A 272 -18.41 8.54 4.27
C ALA A 272 -19.61 8.82 3.36
N CYS A 273 -19.87 10.10 3.09
CA CYS A 273 -20.93 10.53 2.20
C CYS A 273 -20.33 11.18 0.95
N ILE A 274 -20.78 10.72 -0.22
CA ILE A 274 -20.23 11.09 -1.51
C ILE A 274 -21.36 11.59 -2.38
N ARG A 275 -21.16 12.76 -2.98
CA ARG A 275 -22.02 13.23 -4.07
C ARG A 275 -21.43 12.82 -5.41
N ASP A 276 -22.31 12.46 -6.32
CA ASP A 276 -22.01 12.38 -7.74
C ASP A 276 -23.00 13.26 -8.51
N GLN A 277 -22.50 13.96 -9.52
CA GLN A 277 -23.31 14.77 -10.41
C GLN A 277 -23.19 14.15 -11.81
N TYR A 278 -24.19 13.35 -12.17
CA TYR A 278 -24.25 12.64 -13.45
C TYR A 278 -25.54 13.03 -14.15
N GLN A 279 -25.44 13.47 -15.42
CA GLN A 279 -26.59 13.88 -16.24
C GLN A 279 -27.53 14.89 -15.55
N GLU A 280 -26.95 15.94 -14.93
CA GLU A 280 -27.66 17.02 -14.23
C GLU A 280 -28.41 16.64 -12.94
N GLU A 281 -28.48 15.35 -12.56
CA GLU A 281 -29.01 14.91 -11.28
C GLU A 281 -27.90 14.77 -10.23
N ILE A 282 -28.12 15.36 -9.05
CA ILE A 282 -27.22 15.19 -7.89
C ILE A 282 -27.65 13.93 -7.15
N ARG A 283 -26.76 12.93 -7.11
CA ARG A 283 -26.93 11.72 -6.32
C ARG A 283 -26.01 11.73 -5.10
N VAL A 284 -26.47 11.16 -3.99
CA VAL A 284 -25.78 11.11 -2.71
C VAL A 284 -25.75 9.67 -2.21
N GLY A 285 -24.56 9.09 -2.16
CA GLY A 285 -24.29 7.79 -1.58
C GLY A 285 -23.75 7.91 -0.15
N LEU A 286 -24.29 7.14 0.78
CA LEU A 286 -23.74 6.93 2.11
C LEU A 286 -23.06 5.56 2.18
N PHE A 287 -21.75 5.56 2.38
CA PHE A 287 -20.93 4.37 2.50
C PHE A 287 -20.63 4.11 3.97
N ILE A 288 -20.97 2.92 4.44
CA ILE A 288 -20.69 2.43 5.80
C ILE A 288 -19.56 1.41 5.69
N PHE A 289 -18.53 1.52 6.52
CA PHE A 289 -17.39 0.60 6.52
C PHE A 289 -17.46 -0.33 7.72
N SER A 290 -17.76 -1.61 7.48
CA SER A 290 -17.97 -2.63 8.51
C SER A 290 -17.65 -4.03 7.98
N GLU A 291 -16.91 -4.82 8.77
CA GLU A 291 -16.72 -6.26 8.50
C GLU A 291 -18.00 -7.07 8.78
N ASP A 292 -18.79 -6.62 9.77
CA ASP A 292 -20.04 -7.25 10.18
C ASP A 292 -21.19 -6.91 9.23
N GLU A 293 -22.19 -7.80 9.18
CA GLU A 293 -23.42 -7.53 8.45
C GLU A 293 -24.22 -6.40 9.09
N VAL A 294 -24.62 -5.43 8.27
CA VAL A 294 -25.32 -4.22 8.67
C VAL A 294 -26.73 -4.22 8.07
N ASP A 295 -27.77 -4.23 8.91
CA ASP A 295 -29.17 -4.10 8.44
C ASP A 295 -29.49 -2.66 7.99
N LEU A 296 -29.11 -2.34 6.76
CA LEU A 296 -29.29 -1.02 6.14
C LEU A 296 -30.73 -0.48 6.22
N ASN A 297 -31.75 -1.35 6.32
CA ASN A 297 -33.15 -0.92 6.41
C ASN A 297 -33.48 -0.31 7.78
N THR A 298 -33.07 -0.97 8.86
CA THR A 298 -33.21 -0.43 10.22
C THR A 298 -32.44 0.88 10.36
N PHE A 299 -31.26 0.96 9.74
CA PHE A 299 -30.44 2.16 9.76
C PHE A 299 -31.02 3.33 8.99
N ARG A 300 -31.53 3.09 7.78
CA ARG A 300 -32.24 4.12 7.01
C ARG A 300 -33.39 4.73 7.82
N LYS A 301 -34.14 3.92 8.58
CA LYS A 301 -35.22 4.40 9.46
C LYS A 301 -34.69 5.31 10.58
N LYS A 302 -33.58 4.95 11.22
CA LYS A 302 -32.96 5.78 12.28
C LYS A 302 -32.41 7.10 11.72
N LEU A 303 -31.70 7.03 10.59
CA LEU A 303 -31.08 8.20 9.96
C LEU A 303 -32.13 9.24 9.52
N ARG A 304 -33.27 8.78 8.96
CA ARG A 304 -34.38 9.65 8.57
C ARG A 304 -35.03 10.41 9.72
N LYS A 305 -34.88 9.95 10.98
CA LYS A 305 -35.36 10.67 12.17
C LYS A 305 -34.43 11.84 12.56
N LYS A 306 -33.16 11.79 12.12
CA LYS A 306 -32.13 12.79 12.44
C LYS A 306 -31.94 13.83 11.33
N LEU A 307 -32.21 13.45 10.08
CA LEU A 307 -31.98 14.29 8.91
C LEU A 307 -33.29 14.82 8.31
N LYS A 308 -33.25 16.07 7.84
CA LYS A 308 -34.28 16.62 6.96
C LYS A 308 -34.35 15.81 5.66
N SER A 309 -35.53 15.77 5.03
CA SER A 309 -35.73 15.03 3.78
C SER A 309 -34.74 15.42 2.68
N SER A 310 -34.40 16.72 2.57
CA SER A 310 -33.40 17.24 1.62
C SER A 310 -31.99 16.70 1.81
N SER A 311 -31.66 16.15 2.98
CA SER A 311 -30.35 15.60 3.32
C SER A 311 -30.34 14.06 3.33
N TRP A 312 -31.39 13.40 2.86
CA TRP A 312 -31.41 11.95 2.81
C TRP A 312 -30.44 11.43 1.73
N PRO A 313 -29.61 10.42 2.04
CA PRO A 313 -28.89 9.69 1.00
C PRO A 313 -29.87 8.96 0.09
N ASP A 314 -29.60 8.95 -1.22
CA ASP A 314 -30.37 8.16 -2.17
C ASP A 314 -30.00 6.69 -2.00
N ASP A 315 -28.70 6.42 -1.85
CA ASP A 315 -28.15 5.09 -1.71
C ASP A 315 -27.35 4.93 -0.43
N MET A 316 -27.41 3.71 0.10
CA MET A 316 -26.62 3.29 1.26
C MET A 316 -25.91 2.00 0.90
N PHE A 317 -24.63 1.91 1.27
CA PHE A 317 -23.77 0.75 0.98
C PHE A 317 -23.04 0.33 2.26
N CYS A 318 -22.83 -0.97 2.42
CA CYS A 318 -21.91 -1.51 3.41
C CYS A 318 -20.68 -2.09 2.68
N ILE A 319 -19.51 -1.56 2.97
CA ILE A 319 -18.22 -1.94 2.40
C ILE A 319 -17.36 -2.51 3.52
N LYS A 320 -16.67 -3.64 3.30
CA LYS A 320 -15.88 -4.28 4.36
C LYS A 320 -14.61 -3.53 4.76
N VAL A 321 -14.01 -2.80 3.83
CA VAL A 321 -12.71 -2.14 4.01
C VAL A 321 -12.79 -0.70 3.52
N ILE A 322 -12.21 0.24 4.27
CA ILE A 322 -12.12 1.64 3.86
C ILE A 322 -11.19 1.74 2.64
N PRO A 323 -11.67 2.22 1.47
CA PRO A 323 -10.80 2.42 0.31
C PRO A 323 -9.93 3.65 0.55
N LEU A 324 -8.62 3.50 0.37
CA LEU A 324 -7.64 4.54 0.66
C LEU A 324 -6.90 4.97 -0.61
N THR A 325 -6.62 6.26 -0.75
CA THR A 325 -5.68 6.79 -1.72
C THR A 325 -4.24 6.36 -1.37
N PHE A 326 -3.30 6.53 -2.31
CA PHE A 326 -1.87 6.36 -2.04
C PHE A 326 -1.40 7.19 -0.83
N HIS A 327 -2.03 8.34 -0.57
CA HIS A 327 -1.74 9.23 0.56
C HIS A 327 -2.39 8.80 1.89
N GLY A 328 -3.06 7.64 1.95
CA GLY A 328 -3.72 7.14 3.15
C GLY A 328 -5.01 7.89 3.54
N LYS A 329 -5.55 8.73 2.65
CA LYS A 329 -6.87 9.37 2.81
C LYS A 329 -7.96 8.53 2.18
N LEU A 330 -9.23 8.73 2.53
CA LEU A 330 -10.36 8.08 1.86
C LEU A 330 -10.35 8.32 0.33
N ASP A 331 -10.45 7.25 -0.47
CA ASP A 331 -10.55 7.35 -1.93
C ASP A 331 -11.97 7.69 -2.38
N LYS A 332 -12.28 8.99 -2.44
CA LYS A 332 -13.56 9.51 -2.92
C LYS A 332 -13.83 9.13 -4.38
N ARG A 333 -12.81 9.05 -5.25
CA ARG A 333 -13.00 8.72 -6.68
C ARG A 333 -13.48 7.28 -6.84
N PHE A 334 -12.89 6.36 -6.07
CA PHE A 334 -13.35 4.98 -6.02
C PHE A 334 -14.84 4.91 -5.66
N LEU A 335 -15.24 5.63 -4.61
CA LEU A 335 -16.63 5.64 -4.14
C LEU A 335 -17.61 6.29 -5.15
N ILE A 336 -17.19 7.33 -5.88
CA ILE A 336 -17.98 7.92 -6.97
C ILE A 336 -18.21 6.88 -8.07
N ASN A 337 -17.15 6.20 -8.53
CA ASN A 337 -17.26 5.16 -9.55
C ASN A 337 -18.17 4.01 -9.06
N PHE A 338 -18.05 3.63 -7.79
CA PHE A 338 -18.93 2.64 -7.18
C PHE A 338 -20.40 3.08 -7.18
N LEU A 339 -20.68 4.35 -6.84
CA LEU A 339 -22.04 4.91 -6.85
C LEU A 339 -22.65 4.92 -8.27
N ARG A 340 -21.83 5.21 -9.30
CA ARG A 340 -22.24 5.19 -10.72
C ARG A 340 -22.57 3.79 -11.21
N ASN A 341 -21.73 2.82 -10.89
CA ASN A 341 -21.87 1.44 -11.39
C ASN A 341 -23.09 0.69 -10.83
N LYS A 342 -23.72 1.18 -9.75
CA LYS A 342 -25.01 0.64 -9.28
C LYS A 342 -26.19 1.08 -10.17
N ILE A 343 -26.07 2.20 -10.89
CA ILE A 343 -27.13 2.74 -11.78
C ILE A 343 -27.26 1.87 -13.02
N ILE A 344 -26.11 1.46 -13.56
CA ILE A 344 -26.09 0.61 -14.73
C ILE A 344 -26.36 -0.81 -14.21
N ASN A 345 -27.56 -1.32 -14.48
CA ASN A 345 -27.97 -2.67 -14.15
C ASN A 345 -27.21 -3.70 -15.03
N THR A 346 -25.90 -3.53 -15.21
CA THR A 346 -25.14 -4.12 -16.31
C THR A 346 -24.00 -5.00 -15.84
N ASN A 347 -23.87 -6.08 -16.60
CA ASN A 347 -22.68 -6.86 -16.86
C ASN A 347 -21.52 -6.66 -15.86
N LEU A 348 -21.24 -7.69 -15.06
CA LEU A 348 -20.07 -7.75 -14.17
C LEU A 348 -18.75 -7.34 -14.87
N GLU A 349 -18.69 -7.48 -16.20
CA GLU A 349 -17.57 -7.03 -17.04
C GLU A 349 -17.35 -5.52 -17.00
N GLU A 350 -18.42 -4.74 -17.03
CA GLU A 350 -18.34 -3.28 -17.07
C GLU A 350 -17.93 -2.73 -15.69
N LEU A 351 -18.42 -3.36 -14.62
CA LEU A 351 -17.94 -3.12 -13.26
C LEU A 351 -16.45 -3.46 -13.11
N PHE A 352 -16.04 -4.63 -13.62
CA PHE A 352 -14.64 -5.07 -13.56
C PHE A 352 -13.71 -4.16 -14.35
N LYS A 353 -14.13 -3.72 -15.55
CA LYS A 353 -13.47 -2.69 -16.35
C LYS A 353 -13.28 -1.39 -15.58
N ASN A 354 -14.34 -0.86 -14.98
CA ASN A 354 -14.26 0.41 -14.26
C ASN A 354 -13.34 0.34 -13.04
N PHE A 355 -13.32 -0.79 -12.33
CA PHE A 355 -12.34 -1.00 -11.25
C PHE A 355 -10.92 -1.13 -11.77
N TRP A 356 -10.71 -1.84 -12.88
CA TRP A 356 -9.39 -1.93 -13.51
C TRP A 356 -8.83 -0.54 -13.83
N GLU A 357 -9.59 0.26 -14.58
CA GLU A 357 -9.15 1.60 -14.99
C GLU A 357 -8.92 2.53 -13.79
N HIS A 358 -9.74 2.41 -12.74
CA HIS A 358 -9.55 3.15 -11.48
C HIS A 358 -8.24 2.79 -10.78
N PHE A 359 -7.96 1.49 -10.60
CA PHE A 359 -6.82 1.01 -9.82
C PHE A 359 -5.50 1.02 -10.58
N THR A 360 -5.52 1.05 -11.91
CA THR A 360 -4.30 1.22 -12.73
C THR A 360 -4.08 2.67 -13.16
N GLY A 361 -5.12 3.51 -13.15
CA GLY A 361 -5.04 4.88 -13.64
C GLY A 361 -4.87 4.99 -15.15
N SER A 362 -5.18 3.92 -15.89
CA SER A 362 -5.03 3.81 -17.34
C SER A 362 -6.25 3.14 -17.97
N GLU A 363 -6.57 3.47 -19.22
CA GLU A 363 -7.52 2.69 -20.02
C GLU A 363 -7.05 1.23 -20.18
N ILE A 364 -7.99 0.32 -20.42
CA ILE A 364 -7.69 -1.10 -20.65
C ILE A 364 -6.76 -1.25 -21.86
N SER A 365 -5.69 -2.01 -21.69
CA SER A 365 -4.75 -2.36 -22.75
C SER A 365 -4.34 -3.84 -22.69
N THR A 366 -3.43 -4.26 -23.57
CA THR A 366 -2.82 -5.59 -23.52
C THR A 366 -1.79 -5.73 -22.39
N LYS A 367 -1.43 -4.63 -21.72
CA LYS A 367 -0.49 -4.64 -20.60
C LYS A 367 -1.10 -5.30 -19.36
N GLY A 368 -0.22 -5.84 -18.52
CA GLY A 368 -0.58 -6.37 -17.23
C GLY A 368 -1.05 -5.31 -16.24
N PHE A 369 -1.64 -5.73 -15.13
CA PHE A 369 -2.14 -4.85 -14.08
C PHE A 369 -1.08 -3.85 -13.54
N ILE A 370 0.13 -4.33 -13.26
CA ILE A 370 1.25 -3.53 -12.76
C ILE A 370 1.82 -2.64 -13.88
N SER A 371 2.01 -3.20 -15.07
CA SER A 371 2.47 -2.48 -16.26
C SER A 371 1.48 -1.40 -16.74
N SER A 372 0.22 -1.48 -16.30
CA SER A 372 -0.82 -0.48 -16.56
C SER A 372 -0.83 0.65 -15.53
N GLY A 373 0.04 0.61 -14.51
CA GLY A 373 0.12 1.62 -13.45
C GLY A 373 -0.45 1.16 -12.11
N GLY A 374 -0.95 -0.08 -12.02
CA GLY A 374 -1.30 -0.70 -10.75
C GLY A 374 -0.07 -1.05 -9.92
N ASP A 375 -0.27 -1.24 -8.61
CA ASP A 375 0.76 -1.68 -7.69
C ASP A 375 0.18 -2.70 -6.70
N SER A 376 1.01 -3.15 -5.76
CA SER A 376 0.57 -4.10 -4.73
C SER A 376 -0.59 -3.55 -3.88
N PHE A 377 -0.67 -2.23 -3.70
CA PHE A 377 -1.69 -1.55 -2.92
C PHE A 377 -3.03 -1.51 -3.69
N SER A 378 -3.00 -1.07 -4.95
CA SER A 378 -4.19 -1.02 -5.78
C SER A 378 -4.72 -2.42 -6.08
N ALA A 379 -3.84 -3.44 -6.18
CA ALA A 379 -4.25 -4.84 -6.31
C ALA A 379 -4.97 -5.38 -5.07
N LEU A 380 -4.47 -5.08 -3.86
CA LEU A 380 -5.10 -5.48 -2.60
C LEU A 380 -6.48 -4.83 -2.43
N GLN A 381 -6.59 -3.55 -2.74
CA GLN A 381 -7.87 -2.84 -2.71
C GLN A 381 -8.86 -3.40 -3.73
N PHE A 382 -8.42 -3.64 -4.96
CA PHE A 382 -9.24 -4.24 -6.00
C PHE A 382 -9.79 -5.61 -5.55
N VAL A 383 -8.96 -6.50 -5.04
CA VAL A 383 -9.40 -7.82 -4.55
C VAL A 383 -10.37 -7.70 -3.39
N SER A 384 -10.12 -6.79 -2.45
CA SER A 384 -11.01 -6.54 -1.31
C SER A 384 -12.41 -6.10 -1.75
N VAL A 385 -12.49 -5.27 -2.80
CA VAL A 385 -13.75 -4.84 -3.40
C VAL A 385 -14.46 -6.01 -4.08
N LEU A 386 -13.72 -6.82 -4.86
CA LEU A 386 -14.29 -7.98 -5.55
C LEU A 386 -14.80 -9.07 -4.60
N LYS A 387 -14.23 -9.18 -3.39
CA LYS A 387 -14.75 -10.09 -2.35
C LYS A 387 -16.20 -9.81 -1.97
N GLN A 388 -16.71 -8.59 -2.18
CA GLN A 388 -18.12 -8.25 -1.92
C GLN A 388 -19.08 -8.95 -2.88
N TYR A 389 -18.58 -9.42 -4.02
CA TYR A 389 -19.32 -10.17 -5.03
C TYR A 389 -19.10 -11.69 -4.92
N SER A 390 -18.63 -12.19 -3.76
CA SER A 390 -18.32 -13.60 -3.51
C SER A 390 -17.19 -14.19 -4.38
N ILE A 391 -16.23 -13.37 -4.81
CA ILE A 391 -15.12 -13.76 -5.68
C ILE A 391 -13.86 -14.07 -4.84
N SER A 392 -13.22 -15.22 -5.09
CA SER A 392 -12.20 -15.83 -4.20
C SER A 392 -10.81 -15.15 -4.11
N ASN A 393 -10.06 -15.53 -3.06
CA ASN A 393 -8.73 -15.06 -2.66
C ASN A 393 -7.59 -15.24 -3.68
N ASN A 394 -7.76 -16.08 -4.72
CA ASN A 394 -6.68 -16.37 -5.68
C ASN A 394 -6.46 -15.24 -6.70
N PHE A 395 -7.36 -14.26 -6.73
CA PHE A 395 -7.35 -13.14 -7.68
C PHE A 395 -6.18 -12.17 -7.47
N LEU A 396 -5.76 -11.97 -6.22
CA LEU A 396 -4.61 -11.11 -5.90
C LEU A 396 -3.33 -11.60 -6.60
N GLY A 397 -3.14 -12.93 -6.64
CA GLY A 397 -1.99 -13.53 -7.30
C GLY A 397 -1.95 -13.30 -8.81
N LEU A 398 -3.09 -13.07 -9.47
CA LEU A 398 -3.16 -12.74 -10.89
C LEU A 398 -2.75 -11.29 -11.14
N LEU A 399 -3.28 -10.36 -10.34
CA LEU A 399 -2.94 -8.94 -10.42
C LEU A 399 -1.44 -8.71 -10.16
N LEU A 400 -0.88 -9.33 -9.11
CA LEU A 400 0.55 -9.20 -8.75
C LEU A 400 1.50 -9.89 -9.73
N LYS A 401 1.03 -10.86 -10.52
CA LYS A 401 1.80 -11.48 -11.61
C LYS A 401 1.77 -10.66 -12.90
N ASP A 402 1.25 -9.44 -12.84
CA ASP A 402 1.09 -8.56 -13.98
C ASP A 402 0.27 -9.22 -15.11
N CYS A 403 -0.77 -9.97 -14.76
CA CYS A 403 -1.70 -10.52 -15.75
C CYS A 403 -2.51 -9.39 -16.40
N SER A 404 -2.86 -9.53 -17.68
CA SER A 404 -3.67 -8.54 -18.42
C SER A 404 -5.14 -8.54 -17.98
N TYR A 405 -5.85 -7.46 -18.31
CA TYR A 405 -7.29 -7.33 -18.07
C TYR A 405 -8.07 -8.55 -18.54
N ALA A 406 -7.83 -9.00 -19.79
CA ALA A 406 -8.53 -10.12 -20.39
C ALA A 406 -8.30 -11.44 -19.62
N ASN A 407 -7.07 -11.70 -19.16
CA ASN A 407 -6.75 -12.91 -18.40
C ASN A 407 -7.42 -12.89 -17.03
N CYS A 408 -7.38 -11.75 -16.34
CA CYS A 408 -8.01 -11.56 -15.05
C CYS A 408 -9.55 -11.67 -15.17
N TRP A 409 -10.16 -11.04 -16.18
CA TRP A 409 -11.58 -11.14 -16.43
C TRP A 409 -12.02 -12.57 -16.75
N MET A 410 -11.26 -13.29 -17.59
CA MET A 410 -11.55 -14.68 -17.93
C MET A 410 -11.50 -15.62 -16.72
N GLU A 411 -10.51 -15.45 -15.83
CA GLU A 411 -10.45 -16.24 -14.58
C GLU A 411 -11.59 -15.91 -13.63
N LEU A 412 -12.01 -14.65 -13.58
CA LEU A 412 -13.16 -14.20 -12.80
C LEU A 412 -14.47 -14.80 -13.35
N GLN A 413 -14.65 -14.82 -14.68
CA GLN A 413 -15.78 -15.48 -15.35
C GLN A 413 -15.84 -16.97 -15.03
N LYS A 414 -14.73 -17.71 -15.15
CA LYS A 414 -14.66 -19.15 -14.80
C LYS A 414 -15.11 -19.40 -13.37
N HIS A 415 -14.69 -18.52 -12.45
CA HIS A 415 -15.07 -18.63 -11.05
C HIS A 415 -16.58 -18.38 -10.84
N ILE A 416 -17.15 -17.38 -11.49
CA ILE A 416 -18.60 -17.08 -11.44
C ILE A 416 -19.41 -18.26 -12.01
N THR A 417 -19.00 -18.83 -13.14
CA THR A 417 -19.65 -20.01 -13.73
C THR A 417 -19.62 -21.21 -12.78
N SER A 418 -18.52 -21.41 -12.04
CA SER A 418 -18.39 -22.50 -11.05
C SER A 418 -19.27 -22.33 -9.80
N LEU A 419 -19.64 -21.08 -9.46
CA LEU A 419 -20.56 -20.77 -8.35
C LEU A 419 -22.03 -20.97 -8.74
N GLY A 420 -22.37 -20.82 -10.03
CA GLY A 420 -23.72 -21.05 -10.56
C GLY A 420 -24.17 -22.52 -10.56
N THR A 421 -23.26 -23.48 -10.40
CA THR A 421 -23.55 -24.92 -10.47
C THR A 421 -23.92 -25.60 -9.15
N LYS A 422 -24.29 -24.87 -8.09
CA LYS A 422 -24.73 -25.49 -6.81
C LYS A 422 -26.07 -24.97 -6.30
N ARG A 423 -27.17 -25.64 -6.70
CA ARG A 423 -28.33 -26.07 -5.87
C ARG A 423 -29.32 -26.95 -6.69
N PRO A 424 -30.20 -27.77 -6.05
CA PRO A 424 -30.16 -29.23 -6.17
C PRO A 424 -31.41 -29.88 -6.81
N LEU A 425 -31.25 -31.17 -7.13
CA LEU A 425 -32.24 -32.26 -7.33
C LEU A 425 -33.51 -31.97 -8.13
N GLU A 426 -33.62 -32.58 -9.32
CA GLU A 426 -34.87 -33.23 -9.74
C GLU A 426 -34.62 -34.30 -10.82
N ASP A 427 -35.40 -35.37 -10.70
CA ASP A 427 -35.49 -36.55 -11.55
C ASP A 427 -35.80 -36.22 -13.02
N GLY A 428 -35.45 -37.16 -13.90
CA GLY A 428 -36.30 -37.47 -15.04
C GLY A 428 -35.74 -37.17 -16.43
N SER A 429 -35.49 -38.28 -17.13
CA SER A 429 -35.71 -38.49 -18.57
C SER A 429 -34.90 -37.67 -19.60
N ASP A 430 -34.05 -38.43 -20.29
CA ASP A 430 -34.06 -38.60 -21.75
C ASP A 430 -33.90 -37.34 -22.63
N TYR A 431 -32.70 -37.13 -23.18
CA TYR A 431 -32.55 -36.72 -24.59
C TYR A 431 -31.20 -37.19 -25.14
N ARG A 432 -31.27 -38.17 -26.05
CA ARG A 432 -30.21 -38.56 -26.98
C ARG A 432 -30.18 -37.61 -28.18
N LEU A 433 -28.99 -37.41 -28.76
CA LEU A 433 -28.60 -37.58 -30.19
C LEU A 433 -27.40 -36.64 -30.51
N LYS A 434 -26.19 -37.20 -30.73
CA LYS A 434 -25.52 -37.51 -32.02
C LYS A 434 -24.93 -36.24 -32.69
N THR A 435 -23.67 -36.17 -33.16
CA THR A 435 -22.90 -37.06 -34.06
C THR A 435 -21.43 -36.56 -34.05
N GLU A 436 -20.39 -37.40 -33.81
CA GLU A 436 -19.41 -37.93 -34.79
C GLU A 436 -19.02 -36.96 -35.94
N LYS A 437 -17.78 -36.79 -36.44
CA LYS A 437 -16.57 -37.64 -36.56
C LYS A 437 -15.47 -36.76 -37.20
N ILE A 438 -14.19 -36.97 -36.88
CA ILE A 438 -13.12 -37.29 -37.85
C ILE A 438 -12.00 -38.01 -37.08
N LEU A 439 -11.47 -39.01 -37.77
CA LEU A 439 -10.78 -40.21 -37.29
C LEU A 439 -9.25 -40.11 -37.48
N LYS A 440 -8.54 -40.80 -36.58
CA LYS A 440 -7.37 -41.69 -36.83
C LYS A 440 -6.07 -40.99 -37.24
N ASN A 441 -4.88 -41.42 -36.84
CA ASN A 441 -4.38 -42.59 -36.12
C ASN A 441 -2.89 -42.33 -35.83
N SER A 442 -2.38 -42.71 -34.66
CA SER A 442 -1.26 -43.66 -34.56
C SER A 442 -0.91 -43.89 -33.09
N VAL A 443 -1.37 -45.05 -32.61
CA VAL A 443 -1.04 -45.72 -31.36
C VAL A 443 0.39 -46.24 -31.41
N ILE A 444 1.19 -46.03 -30.37
CA ILE A 444 1.99 -47.10 -29.75
C ILE A 444 1.90 -46.95 -28.22
N SER A 445 1.60 -48.10 -27.62
CA SER A 445 1.34 -48.48 -26.24
C SER A 445 2.39 -48.12 -25.20
N LEU A 446 1.92 -47.85 -23.98
CA LEU A 446 2.54 -48.35 -22.74
C LEU A 446 1.45 -48.56 -21.69
N ASP A 447 1.12 -49.83 -21.47
CA ASP A 447 0.32 -50.30 -20.35
C ASP A 447 1.13 -50.25 -19.03
N MET A 448 0.37 -50.15 -17.94
CA MET A 448 0.69 -50.45 -16.54
C MET A 448 1.33 -49.34 -15.67
N LEU A 449 0.43 -48.59 -15.01
CA LEU A 449 0.27 -48.48 -13.54
C LEU A 449 1.58 -48.52 -12.70
N GLU A 450 1.92 -47.52 -11.89
CA GLU A 450 1.19 -47.10 -10.69
C GLU A 450 1.38 -45.60 -10.32
N GLU A 451 0.43 -45.12 -9.53
CA GLU A 451 0.22 -43.80 -8.93
C GLU A 451 1.47 -43.10 -8.38
N TYR A 452 1.59 -41.78 -8.59
CA TYR A 452 2.06 -40.85 -7.53
C TYR A 452 1.53 -39.44 -7.77
N ASP A 453 0.62 -39.02 -6.88
CA ASP A 453 0.26 -37.63 -6.61
C ASP A 453 1.28 -36.98 -5.65
N LYS A 454 1.35 -35.65 -5.72
CA LYS A 454 1.82 -34.66 -4.71
C LYS A 454 3.24 -34.05 -4.76
N SER A 455 3.17 -32.72 -4.78
CA SER A 455 4.04 -31.70 -4.17
C SER A 455 5.49 -31.57 -4.66
N ALA A 456 5.65 -30.79 -5.72
CA ALA A 456 6.85 -29.97 -5.89
C ALA A 456 6.76 -28.76 -4.94
N ILE A 457 7.36 -28.87 -3.75
CA ILE A 457 7.74 -27.71 -2.95
C ILE A 457 8.93 -27.07 -3.65
N VAL A 458 8.73 -25.87 -4.21
CA VAL A 458 9.83 -25.01 -4.66
C VAL A 458 10.00 -23.93 -3.59
N PHE A 459 11.10 -23.99 -2.84
CA PHE A 459 11.45 -22.93 -1.90
C PHE A 459 11.87 -21.67 -2.66
N ARG A 460 11.26 -20.55 -2.28
CA ARG A 460 11.50 -19.18 -2.80
C ARG A 460 12.58 -18.48 -1.97
N ASN A 461 13.31 -17.57 -2.61
CA ASN A 461 14.15 -16.49 -2.08
C ASN A 461 14.24 -16.40 -0.55
N LEU A 462 15.47 -16.63 -0.03
CA LEU A 462 15.83 -16.41 1.36
C LEU A 462 15.53 -14.96 1.76
N LYS A 463 14.55 -14.80 2.67
CA LYS A 463 14.27 -13.53 3.36
C LYS A 463 15.39 -13.28 4.37
N GLY A 464 16.30 -12.36 4.08
CA GLY A 464 17.20 -11.84 5.10
C GLY A 464 16.40 -11.03 6.12
N ARG A 465 16.46 -11.40 7.40
CA ARG A 465 16.03 -10.56 8.53
C ARG A 465 17.29 -10.05 9.21
N SER A 466 17.46 -8.74 9.29
CA SER A 466 18.43 -8.11 10.20
C SER A 466 17.70 -7.74 11.48
N PHE A 467 18.16 -8.28 12.60
CA PHE A 467 17.61 -8.01 13.91
C PHE A 467 18.42 -6.92 14.63
N PRO A 468 17.79 -6.01 15.40
CA PRO A 468 18.53 -5.10 16.28
C PRO A 468 19.28 -5.88 17.38
N PRO A 469 20.37 -5.35 17.97
CA PRO A 469 21.21 -6.06 18.95
C PRO A 469 20.45 -6.65 20.15
N ASP A 470 19.27 -6.10 20.47
CA ASP A 470 18.45 -6.49 21.62
C ASP A 470 17.38 -7.57 21.30
N TYR A 471 17.39 -8.12 20.09
CA TYR A 471 16.45 -9.16 19.64
C TYR A 471 16.85 -10.55 20.14
N ILE A 472 16.87 -10.72 21.46
CA ILE A 472 17.00 -12.03 22.13
C ILE A 472 15.64 -12.34 22.74
N HIS A 473 14.96 -13.37 22.23
CA HIS A 473 13.70 -13.87 22.78
C HIS A 473 13.87 -14.29 24.25
N SER A 474 12.90 -13.95 25.10
CA SER A 474 12.76 -14.49 26.46
C SER A 474 12.36 -15.97 26.51
N ASP A 475 12.18 -16.61 25.36
CA ASP A 475 11.98 -18.07 25.22
C ASP A 475 13.21 -18.80 24.65
N ILE A 476 14.35 -18.11 24.51
CA ILE A 476 15.62 -18.77 24.21
C ILE A 476 16.22 -19.21 25.54
N ASN A 477 16.05 -20.50 25.83
CA ASN A 477 17.01 -21.26 26.62
C ASN A 477 18.41 -20.74 26.23
N PHE A 478 19.18 -20.14 27.15
CA PHE A 478 20.53 -19.60 26.89
C PHE A 478 21.50 -20.74 26.49
N GLN A 479 21.24 -21.40 25.36
CA GLN A 479 22.30 -22.01 24.59
C GLN A 479 22.99 -20.84 23.91
N GLU A 480 24.21 -20.54 24.34
CA GLU A 480 25.12 -19.68 23.60
C GLU A 480 25.03 -20.07 22.12
N ILE A 481 24.50 -19.18 21.27
CA ILE A 481 24.51 -19.38 19.82
C ILE A 481 25.96 -19.22 19.39
N THR A 482 26.70 -20.32 19.42
CA THR A 482 28.07 -20.36 18.94
C THR A 482 28.02 -20.46 17.42
N ILE A 483 28.37 -19.37 16.73
CA ILE A 483 28.54 -19.39 15.28
C ILE A 483 29.92 -19.97 15.01
N ASN A 484 29.96 -21.23 14.58
CA ASN A 484 31.18 -21.91 14.20
C ASN A 484 31.33 -21.93 12.68
N ILE A 485 32.54 -21.68 12.19
CA ILE A 485 32.88 -21.95 10.78
C ILE A 485 32.94 -23.47 10.63
N LEU A 486 31.95 -24.05 9.94
CA LEU A 486 31.91 -25.50 9.68
C LEU A 486 32.98 -25.92 8.66
N TRP A 487 33.17 -25.12 7.62
CA TRP A 487 34.21 -25.30 6.61
C TRP A 487 34.44 -24.00 5.83
N LYS A 488 35.56 -23.92 5.10
CA LYS A 488 35.90 -22.80 4.22
C LYS A 488 36.56 -23.31 2.95
N TYR A 489 36.19 -22.75 1.80
CA TYR A 489 36.78 -23.07 0.50
C TYR A 489 37.34 -21.79 -0.16
N LYS A 490 38.49 -21.88 -0.85
CA LYS A 490 39.19 -20.72 -1.43
C LYS A 490 39.08 -20.71 -2.96
N LEU A 491 38.32 -19.76 -3.52
CA LEU A 491 38.15 -19.59 -4.97
C LEU A 491 39.17 -18.64 -5.64
N GLY A 492 40.18 -18.20 -4.90
CA GLY A 492 41.34 -17.45 -5.43
C GLY A 492 41.15 -15.94 -5.62
N LYS A 493 39.92 -15.43 -5.83
CA LYS A 493 39.59 -13.99 -5.86
C LYS A 493 38.26 -13.72 -5.13
N CYS A 494 37.80 -12.46 -5.13
CA CYS A 494 36.50 -12.07 -4.57
C CYS A 494 35.33 -12.84 -5.20
N ILE A 495 34.28 -13.03 -4.41
CA ILE A 495 33.10 -13.84 -4.71
C ILE A 495 31.91 -12.89 -4.61
N ASP A 496 31.48 -12.37 -5.75
CA ASP A 496 30.32 -11.47 -5.85
C ASP A 496 29.06 -12.25 -6.29
N ALA A 497 29.23 -13.44 -6.86
CA ALA A 497 28.15 -14.35 -7.18
C ALA A 497 27.57 -15.00 -5.91
N SER A 498 26.25 -14.89 -5.72
CA SER A 498 25.56 -15.61 -4.64
C SER A 498 25.70 -17.13 -4.79
N PRO A 499 25.93 -17.89 -3.71
CA PRO A 499 26.00 -19.35 -3.78
C PRO A 499 24.62 -19.96 -4.05
N LEU A 500 24.55 -20.94 -4.95
CA LEU A 500 23.35 -21.75 -5.20
C LEU A 500 23.43 -23.06 -4.40
N THR A 501 22.44 -23.33 -3.55
CA THR A 501 22.29 -24.62 -2.87
C THR A 501 21.32 -25.53 -3.61
N VAL A 502 21.72 -26.78 -3.87
CA VAL A 502 20.89 -27.79 -4.57
C VAL A 502 20.78 -29.05 -3.72
N SER A 503 19.57 -29.39 -3.28
CA SER A 503 19.29 -30.62 -2.51
C SER A 503 18.63 -31.68 -3.38
N PHE A 504 19.23 -32.86 -3.45
CA PHE A 504 18.70 -34.01 -4.17
C PHE A 504 17.88 -34.90 -3.24
N ARG A 505 16.85 -35.57 -3.77
CA ARG A 505 15.99 -36.49 -2.98
C ARG A 505 16.76 -37.65 -2.31
N GLY A 506 18.00 -37.92 -2.73
CA GLY A 506 18.89 -38.92 -2.14
C GLY A 506 19.74 -38.44 -0.95
N GLY A 507 19.57 -37.20 -0.48
CA GLY A 507 20.27 -36.66 0.69
C GLY A 507 21.49 -35.79 0.38
N ASP A 508 22.01 -35.84 -0.85
CA ASP A 508 23.11 -34.96 -1.26
C ASP A 508 22.66 -33.50 -1.35
N THR A 509 23.35 -32.60 -0.66
CA THR A 509 23.20 -31.15 -0.85
C THR A 509 24.51 -30.57 -1.36
N LEU A 510 24.44 -29.82 -2.45
CA LEU A 510 25.60 -29.20 -3.10
C LEU A 510 25.52 -27.69 -3.03
N VAL A 511 26.68 -27.03 -3.06
CA VAL A 511 26.85 -25.58 -3.18
C VAL A 511 27.58 -25.27 -4.47
N ILE A 512 26.98 -24.50 -5.37
CA ILE A 512 27.61 -24.04 -6.62
C ILE A 512 27.88 -22.55 -6.50
N VAL A 513 29.13 -22.12 -6.71
CA VAL A 513 29.51 -20.71 -6.59
C VAL A 513 30.67 -20.36 -7.51
N GLY A 514 30.54 -19.22 -8.20
CA GLY A 514 31.56 -18.64 -9.07
C GLY A 514 32.33 -17.50 -8.40
N SER A 515 33.48 -17.12 -8.96
CA SER A 515 34.29 -16.02 -8.43
C SER A 515 34.95 -15.18 -9.52
N HIS A 516 35.60 -14.09 -9.11
CA HIS A 516 36.32 -13.21 -10.04
C HIS A 516 37.60 -13.81 -10.64
N SER A 517 37.99 -15.01 -10.21
CA SER A 517 39.08 -15.76 -10.82
C SER A 517 38.65 -16.54 -12.07
N GLY A 518 37.35 -16.54 -12.38
CA GLY A 518 36.75 -17.41 -13.39
C GLY A 518 36.46 -18.82 -12.89
N ARG A 519 36.84 -19.15 -11.64
CA ARG A 519 36.56 -20.45 -11.02
C ARG A 519 35.12 -20.56 -10.56
N ILE A 520 34.51 -21.70 -10.87
CA ILE A 520 33.23 -22.19 -10.35
C ILE A 520 33.52 -23.46 -9.60
N ALA A 521 33.19 -23.50 -8.31
CA ALA A 521 33.26 -24.74 -7.54
C ALA A 521 31.86 -25.28 -7.24
N VAL A 522 31.73 -26.59 -7.35
CA VAL A 522 30.63 -27.38 -6.80
C VAL A 522 31.18 -28.06 -5.56
N LEU A 523 30.65 -27.72 -4.40
CA LEU A 523 31.09 -28.19 -3.10
C LEU A 523 30.02 -29.05 -2.44
N ASP A 524 30.43 -30.03 -1.66
CA ASP A 524 29.56 -30.74 -0.74
C ASP A 524 29.16 -29.81 0.41
N PHE A 525 27.85 -29.70 0.67
CA PHE A 525 27.34 -28.79 1.69
C PHE A 525 27.74 -29.19 3.12
N SER A 526 27.89 -30.49 3.39
CA SER A 526 28.15 -30.99 4.73
C SER A 526 29.58 -30.73 5.20
N ASN A 527 30.55 -30.86 4.30
CA ASN A 527 31.98 -30.82 4.65
C ASN A 527 32.81 -29.82 3.82
N GLY A 528 32.22 -29.13 2.84
CA GLY A 528 32.92 -28.17 1.99
C GLY A 528 33.90 -28.81 0.98
N GLY A 529 33.86 -30.13 0.83
CA GLY A 529 34.69 -30.89 -0.08
C GLY A 529 34.37 -30.56 -1.53
N LEU A 530 35.41 -30.46 -2.37
CA LEU A 530 35.25 -30.18 -3.79
C LEU A 530 34.68 -31.40 -4.52
N ILE A 531 33.55 -31.21 -5.20
CA ILE A 531 32.92 -32.22 -6.05
C ILE A 531 33.37 -32.05 -7.50
N SER A 532 33.34 -30.82 -7.99
CA SER A 532 33.81 -30.47 -9.33
C SER A 532 34.23 -29.00 -9.39
N GLU A 533 35.17 -28.66 -10.27
CA GLU A 533 35.60 -27.28 -10.52
C GLU A 533 35.62 -27.03 -12.02
N CYS A 534 35.07 -25.89 -12.45
CA CYS A 534 35.19 -25.39 -13.81
C CYS A 534 35.91 -24.03 -13.78
N ILE A 535 36.77 -23.75 -14.75
CA ILE A 535 37.45 -22.46 -14.87
C ILE A 535 37.09 -21.84 -16.21
N LEU A 536 36.37 -20.72 -16.16
CA LEU A 536 36.00 -19.92 -17.32
C LEU A 536 37.03 -18.82 -17.61
N GLN A 537 36.94 -18.21 -18.79
CA GLN A 537 37.96 -17.29 -19.29
C GLN A 537 37.98 -15.95 -18.53
N ASN A 538 36.87 -15.58 -17.90
CA ASN A 538 36.72 -14.30 -17.23
C ASN A 538 35.96 -14.44 -15.90
N ARG A 539 35.87 -13.34 -15.15
CA ARG A 539 35.20 -13.30 -13.85
C ARG A 539 33.73 -13.67 -13.93
N ILE A 540 33.21 -14.16 -12.80
CA ILE A 540 31.84 -14.62 -12.66
C ILE A 540 31.18 -13.84 -11.53
N GLU A 541 30.10 -13.13 -11.87
CA GLU A 541 29.26 -12.40 -10.90
C GLU A 541 27.80 -12.85 -10.97
N SER A 542 27.43 -13.66 -11.97
CA SER A 542 26.09 -14.23 -12.05
C SER A 542 25.96 -15.44 -11.10
N CYS A 543 24.79 -15.60 -10.51
CA CYS A 543 24.46 -16.81 -9.77
C CYS A 543 24.19 -17.96 -10.74
N ALA A 544 24.58 -19.19 -10.38
CA ALA A 544 24.25 -20.37 -11.16
C ALA A 544 22.72 -20.63 -11.12
N CYS A 545 22.15 -21.12 -12.22
CA CYS A 545 20.76 -21.56 -12.30
C CYS A 545 20.70 -23.05 -12.61
N ILE A 546 20.02 -23.85 -11.80
CA ILE A 546 19.98 -25.31 -11.95
C ILE A 546 18.86 -25.76 -12.89
N SER A 547 19.18 -26.67 -13.81
CA SER A 547 18.20 -27.37 -14.65
C SER A 547 17.18 -28.16 -13.82
N SER A 548 15.97 -28.36 -14.37
CA SER A 548 14.89 -29.12 -13.71
C SER A 548 15.27 -30.59 -13.41
N CYS A 549 16.15 -31.19 -14.20
CA CYS A 549 16.67 -32.53 -13.95
C CYS A 549 17.84 -32.58 -12.96
N GLY A 550 18.34 -31.42 -12.50
CA GLY A 550 19.44 -31.31 -11.54
C GLY A 550 20.82 -31.72 -12.08
N ARG A 551 20.96 -32.02 -13.39
CA ARG A 551 22.22 -32.50 -13.98
C ARG A 551 23.12 -31.38 -14.51
N TYR A 552 22.52 -30.26 -14.89
CA TYR A 552 23.21 -29.13 -15.49
C TYR A 552 22.92 -27.84 -14.72
N TYR A 553 23.88 -26.92 -14.73
CA TYR A 553 23.68 -25.55 -14.31
C TYR A 553 24.08 -24.57 -15.41
N TYR A 554 23.45 -23.40 -15.39
CA TYR A 554 23.67 -22.31 -16.34
C TYR A 554 24.29 -21.13 -15.62
N ILE A 555 25.30 -20.51 -16.22
CA ILE A 555 26.00 -19.38 -15.59
C ILE A 555 26.53 -18.41 -16.64
N GLY A 556 26.32 -17.11 -16.40
CA GLY A 556 26.81 -16.03 -17.24
C GLY A 556 28.20 -15.58 -16.83
N CYS A 557 29.06 -15.29 -17.81
CA CYS A 557 30.42 -14.85 -17.59
C CYS A 557 30.69 -13.47 -18.20
N TYR A 558 31.73 -12.81 -17.69
CA TYR A 558 32.21 -11.53 -18.21
C TYR A 558 32.92 -11.61 -19.55
N ASP A 559 33.11 -12.80 -20.12
CA ASP A 559 33.49 -12.94 -21.52
C ASP A 559 32.28 -12.80 -22.49
N GLY A 560 31.09 -12.54 -21.94
CA GLY A 560 29.85 -12.37 -22.70
C GLY A 560 29.16 -13.67 -23.06
N ASN A 561 29.61 -14.80 -22.52
CA ASN A 561 29.00 -16.10 -22.72
C ASN A 561 28.11 -16.54 -21.57
N LEU A 562 26.98 -17.16 -21.95
CA LEU A 562 26.20 -18.00 -21.07
C LEU A 562 26.62 -19.45 -21.27
N TYR A 563 27.07 -20.11 -20.20
CA TYR A 563 27.52 -21.50 -20.24
C TYR A 563 26.47 -22.45 -19.67
N LYS A 564 26.32 -23.62 -20.28
CA LYS A 564 25.65 -24.79 -19.70
C LYS A 564 26.70 -25.81 -19.31
N ILE A 565 26.77 -26.17 -18.03
CA ILE A 565 27.85 -27.00 -17.46
C ILE A 565 27.24 -28.16 -16.68
N THR A 566 27.87 -29.33 -16.72
CA THR A 566 27.46 -30.48 -15.91
C THR A 566 27.82 -30.27 -14.43
N VAL A 567 26.90 -30.62 -13.53
CA VAL A 567 27.11 -30.41 -12.09
C VAL A 567 28.27 -31.27 -11.54
N ARG A 568 28.35 -32.55 -11.93
CA ARG A 568 29.30 -33.50 -11.34
C ARG A 568 30.63 -33.62 -12.10
N SER A 569 30.64 -33.47 -13.42
CA SER A 569 31.88 -33.56 -14.23
C SER A 569 32.52 -32.20 -14.56
N ALA A 570 31.83 -31.08 -14.31
CA ALA A 570 32.27 -29.73 -14.69
C ALA A 570 32.56 -29.55 -16.20
N GLU A 571 31.94 -30.38 -17.03
CA GLU A 571 32.05 -30.33 -18.49
C GLU A 571 31.11 -29.26 -19.05
N ILE A 572 31.67 -28.37 -19.87
CA ILE A 572 30.88 -27.38 -20.61
C ILE A 572 30.17 -28.09 -21.76
N ILE A 573 28.84 -28.15 -21.69
CA ILE A 573 27.99 -28.78 -22.71
C ILE A 573 27.86 -27.88 -23.94
N TRP A 574 27.59 -26.60 -23.70
CA TRP A 574 27.56 -25.57 -24.73
C TRP A 574 27.74 -24.19 -24.10
N ASN A 575 28.03 -23.19 -24.94
CA ASN A 575 27.94 -21.78 -24.58
C ASN A 575 27.13 -21.00 -25.64
N PHE A 576 26.56 -19.88 -25.22
CA PHE A 576 25.92 -18.90 -26.09
C PHE A 576 26.59 -17.54 -25.89
N GLN A 577 27.09 -16.94 -26.96
CA GLN A 577 27.77 -15.64 -26.96
C GLN A 577 26.75 -14.51 -27.18
N SER A 578 26.66 -13.58 -26.23
CA SER A 578 26.00 -12.27 -26.42
C SER A 578 26.98 -11.20 -26.90
N GLU A 579 26.50 -10.01 -27.23
CA GLU A 579 27.33 -8.94 -27.80
C GLU A 579 28.18 -8.21 -26.73
N ASP A 580 27.86 -8.39 -25.44
CA ASP A 580 28.61 -7.82 -24.31
C ASP A 580 28.56 -8.75 -23.09
N ILE A 581 29.06 -8.29 -21.94
CA ILE A 581 29.21 -9.06 -20.70
C ILE A 581 27.87 -9.52 -20.10
N ILE A 582 27.86 -10.73 -19.52
CA ILE A 582 26.68 -11.26 -18.82
C ILE A 582 26.94 -11.28 -17.32
N LYS A 583 26.28 -10.36 -16.61
CA LYS A 583 26.25 -10.33 -15.14
C LYS A 583 24.96 -10.86 -14.54
N SER A 584 23.89 -10.87 -15.35
CA SER A 584 22.57 -11.25 -14.86
C SER A 584 22.51 -12.74 -14.55
N THR A 585 21.83 -13.09 -13.47
CA THR A 585 21.44 -14.47 -13.20
C THR A 585 20.39 -14.89 -14.23
N CYS A 586 20.63 -16.00 -14.93
CA CYS A 586 19.68 -16.52 -15.90
C CYS A 586 18.46 -17.17 -15.22
N CYS A 587 17.33 -17.16 -15.91
CA CYS A 587 16.07 -17.76 -15.49
C CYS A 587 15.69 -18.89 -16.45
N LEU A 588 15.27 -20.03 -15.92
CA LEU A 588 14.77 -21.16 -16.70
C LEU A 588 13.24 -21.22 -16.64
N PHE A 589 12.58 -21.17 -17.80
CA PHE A 589 11.11 -21.24 -17.89
C PHE A 589 10.67 -21.95 -19.16
N GLN A 590 9.81 -22.97 -19.03
CA GLN A 590 9.18 -23.71 -20.16
C GLN A 590 10.19 -23.99 -21.29
N ASP A 591 11.28 -24.67 -20.95
CA ASP A 591 12.37 -25.05 -21.88
C ASP A 591 13.18 -23.94 -22.51
N ASN A 592 13.05 -22.72 -22.03
CA ASN A 592 13.89 -21.60 -22.46
C ASN A 592 14.82 -21.15 -21.33
N VAL A 593 15.96 -20.57 -21.72
CA VAL A 593 16.87 -19.83 -20.84
C VAL A 593 16.73 -18.35 -21.16
N ILE A 594 16.43 -17.53 -20.15
CA ILE A 594 16.26 -16.08 -20.28
C ILE A 594 17.35 -15.39 -19.47
N PHE A 595 18.08 -14.46 -20.07
CA PHE A 595 19.14 -13.70 -19.40
C PHE A 595 19.32 -12.32 -20.06
N GLY A 596 19.83 -11.35 -19.30
CA GLY A 596 20.19 -10.02 -19.80
C GLY A 596 21.70 -9.87 -19.98
N SER A 597 22.10 -9.13 -21.01
CA SER A 597 23.49 -8.76 -21.29
C SER A 597 23.69 -7.24 -21.24
N TYR A 598 24.94 -6.80 -21.12
CA TYR A 598 25.31 -5.39 -21.11
C TYR A 598 25.18 -4.69 -22.47
N ASP A 599 24.94 -5.46 -23.53
CA ASP A 599 24.55 -4.96 -24.85
C ASP A 599 23.15 -4.33 -24.88
N LYS A 600 22.49 -4.26 -23.71
CA LYS A 600 21.17 -3.67 -23.46
C LYS A 600 20.02 -4.54 -23.97
N ASN A 601 20.27 -5.82 -24.26
CA ASN A 601 19.24 -6.78 -24.66
C ASN A 601 18.95 -7.83 -23.59
N VAL A 602 17.74 -8.38 -23.69
CA VAL A 602 17.33 -9.60 -22.98
C VAL A 602 17.23 -10.71 -24.00
N TYR A 603 17.98 -11.78 -23.77
CA TYR A 603 18.01 -12.97 -24.60
C TYR A 603 17.04 -14.00 -24.03
N LYS A 604 16.27 -14.62 -24.92
CA LYS A 604 15.53 -15.86 -24.66
C LYS A 604 16.03 -16.89 -25.66
N ILE A 605 16.70 -17.93 -25.19
CA ILE A 605 17.26 -19.01 -26.01
C ILE A 605 16.61 -20.34 -25.65
N ASP A 606 16.57 -21.25 -26.61
CA ASP A 606 16.18 -22.64 -26.39
C ASP A 606 17.28 -23.40 -25.60
N LYS A 607 16.90 -24.44 -24.86
CA LYS A 607 17.73 -25.17 -23.87
C LYS A 607 18.79 -26.12 -24.44
#